data_AF-A0A8T7FV01-F1
#
_entry.id   AF-A0A8T7FV01-F1
#
_cell.length_a   1.000
_cell.length_b   1.000
_cell.length_c   1.000
_cell.angle_alpha   90.00
_cell.angle_beta   90.00
_cell.angle_gamma   90.00
#
_symmetry.space_group_name_H-M   'P 1'
#
loop_
_entity.id
_entity.type
_entity.pdbx_description
1 polymer ?
#
loop_
_entity_poly.entity_id
_entity_poly.type
_entity_poly.pdbx_seq_one_letter_code
_entity_poly.pdbx_strand_id
1 'polypeptide(L)'
;MTEEYQSEPESPQVTNLAQVDVETVNAELVRMHQSSAGTVHSEDVELNLSAAGSVNAKNVSVRESLVGAAQAEEMTIQQGLAGAAQAETLSLNGAAGMVAAGSVEFGKAYVGLVAAREVRGERIESLILFSPKVEGNVSTVMDTRSALIAGLVGGLFAGIMLLLGRMLFGRK
;
A
#
# COMPACT_ATOMS: atom_id res chain seq x y z
N MET A 1 52.29 8.94 -27.88
CA MET A 1 52.02 9.12 -26.44
C MET A 1 50.60 9.62 -26.35
N THR A 2 49.65 8.70 -26.28
CA THR A 2 48.21 8.96 -26.17
C THR A 2 47.79 8.30 -24.87
N GLU A 3 47.61 9.11 -23.83
CA GLU A 3 47.09 8.64 -22.55
C GLU A 3 45.59 8.37 -22.74
N GLU A 4 45.21 7.09 -22.71
CA GLU A 4 43.82 6.70 -22.57
C GLU A 4 43.38 7.02 -21.14
N TYR A 5 42.53 8.03 -20.98
CA TYR A 5 41.77 8.23 -19.76
C TYR A 5 40.79 7.07 -19.60
N GLN A 6 41.17 6.07 -18.81
CA GLN A 6 40.22 5.12 -18.26
C GLN A 6 39.34 5.88 -17.27
N SER A 7 38.10 6.15 -17.66
CA SER A 7 37.05 6.57 -16.75
C SER A 7 36.85 5.45 -15.72
N GLU A 8 37.33 5.66 -14.49
CA GLU A 8 36.93 4.83 -13.35
C GLU A 8 35.40 4.86 -13.26
N PRO A 9 34.72 3.71 -13.12
CA PRO A 9 33.28 3.72 -12.89
C PRO A 9 33.03 4.45 -11.57
N GLU A 10 32.32 5.58 -11.61
CA GLU A 10 31.77 6.22 -10.42
C GLU A 10 30.96 5.16 -9.68
N SER A 11 31.52 4.68 -8.57
CA SER A 11 30.83 3.72 -7.72
C SER A 11 29.68 4.45 -7.05
N PRO A 12 28.46 3.90 -7.06
CA PRO A 12 27.29 4.61 -6.56
C PRO A 12 27.50 5.07 -5.14
N GLN A 13 27.04 6.27 -4.80
CA GLN A 13 27.21 6.81 -3.45
C GLN A 13 26.28 6.05 -2.50
N VAL A 14 26.83 5.09 -1.76
CA VAL A 14 26.09 4.28 -0.77
C VAL A 14 26.20 4.88 0.61
N THR A 15 25.06 5.11 1.27
CA THR A 15 24.99 5.42 2.70
C THR A 15 24.41 4.25 3.47
N ASN A 16 25.21 3.69 4.38
CA ASN A 16 24.77 2.64 5.30
C ASN A 16 24.54 3.25 6.68
N LEU A 17 23.35 3.04 7.23
CA LEU A 17 22.95 3.50 8.55
C LEU A 17 22.70 2.27 9.42
N ALA A 18 23.43 2.18 10.53
CA ALA A 18 23.31 1.09 11.47
C ALA A 18 23.32 1.64 12.90
N GLN A 19 22.22 1.42 13.65
CA GLN A 19 22.10 1.86 15.04
C GLN A 19 22.29 3.37 15.23
N VAL A 20 21.72 4.16 14.32
CA VAL A 20 21.81 5.64 14.33
C VAL A 20 20.44 6.27 14.13
N ASP A 21 20.30 7.49 14.67
CA ASP A 21 19.16 8.36 14.43
C ASP A 21 19.63 9.56 13.62
N VAL A 22 19.04 9.76 12.44
CA VAL A 22 19.44 10.80 11.49
C VAL A 22 18.24 11.63 11.08
N GLU A 23 18.39 12.96 10.97
CA GLU A 23 17.27 13.79 10.53
C GLU A 23 17.04 13.69 9.01
N THR A 24 18.11 13.75 8.21
CA THR A 24 18.02 13.74 6.75
C THR A 24 19.14 12.92 6.13
N VAL A 25 18.79 12.09 5.15
CA VAL A 25 19.71 11.25 4.39
C VAL A 25 19.54 11.54 2.90
N ASN A 26 20.64 11.89 2.23
CA ASN A 26 20.70 12.06 0.78
C ASN A 26 21.85 11.20 0.24
N ALA A 27 21.54 10.23 -0.61
CA ALA A 27 22.52 9.37 -1.26
C ALA A 27 21.87 8.69 -2.46
N GLU A 28 22.65 8.12 -3.36
CA GLU A 28 22.10 7.33 -4.48
C GLU A 28 21.47 6.03 -3.98
N LEU A 29 22.10 5.39 -3.00
CA LEU A 29 21.60 4.18 -2.35
C LEU A 29 21.67 4.31 -0.83
N VAL A 30 20.54 4.07 -0.16
CA VAL A 30 20.42 4.11 1.29
C VAL A 30 20.03 2.75 1.84
N ARG A 31 20.82 2.24 2.79
CA ARG A 31 20.51 1.00 3.52
C ARG A 31 20.43 1.31 5.00
N MET A 32 19.27 1.10 5.58
CA MET A 32 19.03 1.28 7.01
C MET A 32 18.83 -0.07 7.67
N HIS A 33 19.57 -0.29 8.76
CA HIS A 33 19.40 -1.44 9.63
C HIS A 33 19.35 -0.97 11.07
N GLN A 34 18.29 -1.31 11.83
CA GLN A 34 18.16 -0.89 13.24
C GLN A 34 18.38 0.61 13.45
N SER A 35 17.89 1.43 12.53
CA SER A 35 18.15 2.87 12.50
C SER A 35 16.86 3.67 12.30
N SER A 36 16.91 4.96 12.61
CA SER A 36 15.82 5.88 12.29
C SER A 36 16.27 7.05 11.41
N ALA A 37 15.38 7.49 10.52
CA ALA A 37 15.59 8.64 9.66
C ALA A 37 14.34 9.53 9.63
N GLY A 38 14.50 10.85 9.74
CA GLY A 38 13.40 11.79 9.53
C GLY A 38 12.97 11.79 8.05
N THR A 39 13.89 12.15 7.16
CA THR A 39 13.66 12.20 5.71
C THR A 39 14.77 11.45 4.97
N VAL A 40 14.38 10.61 4.00
CA VAL A 40 15.29 9.88 3.12
C VAL A 40 14.99 10.23 1.67
N HIS A 41 15.99 10.75 0.95
CA HIS A 41 15.94 10.99 -0.48
C HIS A 41 17.03 10.16 -1.16
N SER A 42 16.63 9.28 -2.07
CA SER A 42 17.55 8.34 -2.71
C SER A 42 17.02 7.79 -4.02
N GLU A 43 17.83 7.08 -4.80
CA GLU A 43 17.29 6.29 -5.91
C GLU A 43 16.77 4.94 -5.39
N ASP A 44 17.55 4.29 -4.53
CA ASP A 44 17.22 3.00 -3.92
C ASP A 44 17.26 3.07 -2.39
N VAL A 45 16.17 2.67 -1.74
CA VAL A 45 16.08 2.63 -0.28
C VAL A 45 15.74 1.22 0.21
N GLU A 46 16.59 0.67 1.07
CA GLU A 46 16.35 -0.56 1.80
C GLU A 46 16.22 -0.27 3.31
N LEU A 47 15.05 -0.56 3.88
CA LEU A 47 14.80 -0.44 5.32
C LEU A 47 14.63 -1.83 5.92
N ASN A 48 15.45 -2.15 6.92
CA ASN A 48 15.36 -3.39 7.69
C ASN A 48 15.36 -3.08 9.19
N LEU A 49 14.36 -3.56 9.94
CA LEU A 49 14.23 -3.28 11.38
C LEU A 49 14.41 -1.79 11.72
N SER A 50 13.89 -0.91 10.86
CA SER A 50 14.19 0.54 10.88
C SER A 50 12.91 1.37 10.85
N ALA A 51 13.05 2.68 11.08
CA ALA A 51 11.96 3.64 11.00
C ALA A 51 12.32 4.83 10.10
N ALA A 52 11.41 5.23 9.21
CA ALA A 52 11.59 6.43 8.39
C ALA A 52 10.35 7.33 8.45
N GLY A 53 10.52 8.64 8.62
CA GLY A 53 9.41 9.59 8.61
C GLY A 53 8.83 9.78 7.20
N SER A 54 9.68 10.23 6.27
CA SER A 54 9.35 10.44 4.86
C SER A 54 10.41 9.81 3.97
N VAL A 55 9.99 9.00 3.00
CA VAL A 55 10.86 8.37 2.00
C VAL A 55 10.43 8.80 0.61
N ASN A 56 11.35 9.38 -0.15
CA ASN A 56 11.17 9.69 -1.56
C ASN A 56 12.30 9.01 -2.33
N ALA A 57 11.96 7.98 -3.11
CA ALA A 57 12.95 7.26 -3.89
C ALA A 57 12.35 6.64 -5.15
N LYS A 58 13.17 6.09 -6.02
CA LYS A 58 12.67 5.36 -7.19
C LYS A 58 12.17 3.97 -6.79
N ASN A 59 13.01 3.24 -6.05
CA ASN A 59 12.68 1.93 -5.51
C ASN A 59 12.77 1.94 -3.99
N VAL A 60 11.76 1.37 -3.33
CA VAL A 60 11.70 1.28 -1.87
C VAL A 60 11.40 -0.14 -1.44
N SER A 61 12.29 -0.75 -0.66
CA SER A 61 12.09 -2.05 -0.02
C SER A 61 12.06 -1.89 1.49
N VAL A 62 10.88 -2.12 2.09
CA VAL A 62 10.65 -2.04 3.53
C VAL A 62 10.46 -3.45 4.09
N ARG A 63 11.29 -3.85 5.05
CA ARG A 63 11.18 -5.14 5.73
C ARG A 63 11.18 -4.96 7.24
N GLU A 64 10.15 -5.48 7.92
CA GLU A 64 10.04 -5.43 9.39
C GLU A 64 10.28 -4.01 9.95
N SER A 65 9.81 -3.01 9.21
CA SER A 65 10.14 -1.60 9.40
C SER A 65 8.89 -0.73 9.36
N LEU A 66 9.02 0.50 9.86
CA LEU A 66 7.94 1.48 9.91
C LEU A 66 8.27 2.67 9.00
N VAL A 67 7.32 3.09 8.17
CA VAL A 67 7.44 4.29 7.36
C VAL A 67 6.23 5.20 7.56
N GLY A 68 6.45 6.48 7.82
CA GLY A 68 5.37 7.47 7.94
C GLY A 68 4.70 7.72 6.60
N ALA A 69 5.45 8.27 5.64
CA ALA A 69 5.03 8.49 4.27
C ALA A 69 6.10 7.99 3.29
N ALA A 70 5.70 7.29 2.24
CA ALA A 70 6.59 6.82 1.20
C ALA A 70 6.03 7.15 -0.18
N GLN A 71 6.87 7.70 -1.05
CA GLN A 71 6.59 7.91 -2.46
C GLN A 71 7.68 7.22 -3.29
N ALA A 72 7.27 6.35 -4.21
CA ALA A 72 8.19 5.66 -5.10
C ALA A 72 7.61 5.35 -6.48
N GLU A 73 8.43 4.89 -7.42
CA GLU A 73 7.92 4.24 -8.63
C GLU A 73 7.55 2.79 -8.30
N GLU A 74 8.47 2.07 -7.66
CA GLU A 74 8.29 0.70 -7.20
C GLU A 74 8.46 0.62 -5.68
N MET A 75 7.51 -0.02 -5.01
CA MET A 75 7.55 -0.17 -3.57
C MET A 75 7.18 -1.59 -3.15
N THR A 76 7.99 -2.16 -2.27
CA THR A 76 7.74 -3.47 -1.66
C THR A 76 7.77 -3.31 -0.15
N ILE A 77 6.68 -3.69 0.51
CA ILE A 77 6.57 -3.70 1.97
C ILE A 77 6.32 -5.13 2.43
N GLN A 78 7.24 -5.66 3.24
CA GLN A 78 7.21 -7.01 3.78
C GLN A 78 7.24 -6.98 5.30
N GLN A 79 6.16 -7.41 5.93
CA GLN A 79 5.98 -7.37 7.39
C GLN A 79 6.23 -5.96 7.97
N GLY A 80 5.89 -4.93 7.20
CA GLY A 80 6.11 -3.53 7.58
C GLY A 80 4.81 -2.77 7.83
N LEU A 81 4.95 -1.56 8.37
CA LEU A 81 3.85 -0.62 8.56
C LEU A 81 4.12 0.68 7.80
N ALA A 82 3.16 1.13 7.00
CA ALA A 82 3.21 2.41 6.32
C ALA A 82 2.04 3.31 6.76
N GLY A 83 2.28 4.58 7.07
CA GLY A 83 1.20 5.54 7.28
C GLY A 83 0.50 5.87 5.95
N ALA A 84 1.28 6.34 4.98
CA ALA A 84 0.86 6.60 3.61
C ALA A 84 1.88 6.01 2.62
N ALA A 85 1.40 5.27 1.63
CA ALA A 85 2.22 4.71 0.56
C ALA A 85 1.68 5.15 -0.80
N GLN A 86 2.52 5.79 -1.60
CA GLN A 86 2.24 6.14 -2.99
C GLN A 86 3.26 5.48 -3.91
N ALA A 87 2.79 4.70 -4.89
CA ALA A 87 3.68 4.12 -5.89
C ALA A 87 3.01 3.87 -7.24
N GLU A 88 3.77 3.73 -8.32
CA GLU A 88 3.20 3.23 -9.58
C GLU A 88 2.88 1.73 -9.44
N THR A 89 3.81 0.97 -8.87
CA THR A 89 3.63 -0.44 -8.50
C THR A 89 3.94 -0.66 -7.01
N LEU A 90 3.01 -1.24 -6.28
CA LEU A 90 3.15 -1.54 -4.85
C LEU A 90 2.89 -3.02 -4.56
N SER A 91 3.83 -3.70 -3.92
CA SER A 91 3.60 -5.00 -3.28
C SER A 91 3.52 -4.79 -1.77
N LEU A 92 2.35 -5.07 -1.17
CA LEU A 92 2.11 -4.86 0.25
C LEU A 92 1.80 -6.19 0.97
N ASN A 93 2.60 -6.46 1.99
CA ASN A 93 2.41 -7.52 2.97
C ASN A 93 2.71 -6.93 4.36
N GLY A 94 1.68 -6.63 5.15
CA GLY A 94 1.81 -5.83 6.38
C GLY A 94 0.59 -4.94 6.63
N ALA A 95 0.82 -3.71 7.09
CA ALA A 95 -0.25 -2.74 7.34
C ALA A 95 0.02 -1.41 6.65
N ALA A 96 -1.01 -0.78 6.11
CA ALA A 96 -0.93 0.58 5.59
C ALA A 96 -2.15 1.42 6.01
N GLY A 97 -1.94 2.69 6.37
CA GLY A 97 -3.05 3.61 6.62
C GLY A 97 -3.76 3.96 5.32
N MET A 98 -3.00 4.54 4.38
CA MET A 98 -3.48 4.96 3.06
C MET A 98 -2.54 4.45 1.97
N VAL A 99 -3.13 3.95 0.89
CA VAL A 99 -2.42 3.46 -0.30
C VAL A 99 -2.97 4.15 -1.53
N ALA A 100 -2.09 4.77 -2.32
CA ALA A 100 -2.42 5.36 -3.62
C ALA A 100 -1.47 4.79 -4.67
N ALA A 101 -1.94 3.95 -5.59
CA ALA A 101 -1.03 3.35 -6.56
C ALA A 101 -1.62 3.02 -7.92
N GLY A 102 -0.76 2.87 -8.92
CA GLY A 102 -1.17 2.40 -10.24
C GLY A 102 -1.68 0.98 -10.16
N SER A 103 -0.79 0.07 -9.77
CA SER A 103 -1.07 -1.33 -9.52
C SER A 103 -0.65 -1.70 -8.09
N VAL A 104 -1.50 -2.44 -7.38
CA VAL A 104 -1.20 -2.93 -6.04
C VAL A 104 -1.35 -4.44 -5.99
N GLU A 105 -0.37 -5.13 -5.44
CA GLU A 105 -0.44 -6.54 -5.10
C GLU A 105 -0.46 -6.71 -3.58
N PHE A 106 -1.58 -7.18 -3.05
CA PHE A 106 -1.78 -7.47 -1.64
C PHE A 106 -1.52 -8.96 -1.35
N GLY A 107 -0.56 -9.21 -0.45
CA GLY A 107 -0.34 -10.52 0.16
C GLY A 107 -1.22 -10.71 1.40
N LYS A 108 -0.61 -10.63 2.59
CA LYS A 108 -1.34 -10.52 3.87
C LYS A 108 -1.29 -9.06 4.31
N ALA A 109 -2.27 -8.27 3.90
CA ALA A 109 -2.26 -6.83 4.12
C ALA A 109 -3.53 -6.29 4.75
N TYR A 110 -3.36 -5.38 5.72
CA TYR A 110 -4.41 -4.58 6.34
C TYR A 110 -4.30 -3.14 5.87
N VAL A 111 -5.31 -2.62 5.18
CA VAL A 111 -5.28 -1.24 4.68
C VAL A 111 -6.48 -0.44 5.12
N GLY A 112 -6.28 0.79 5.58
CA GLY A 112 -7.38 1.70 5.84
C GLY A 112 -8.08 2.10 4.53
N LEU A 113 -7.39 2.91 3.73
CA LEU A 113 -7.90 3.46 2.47
C LEU A 113 -7.02 3.02 1.31
N VAL A 114 -7.64 2.50 0.25
CA VAL A 114 -6.95 2.15 -1.00
C VAL A 114 -7.56 2.91 -2.16
N ALA A 115 -6.73 3.60 -2.93
CA ALA A 115 -7.06 4.18 -4.22
C ALA A 115 -6.07 3.66 -5.26
N ALA A 116 -6.50 2.75 -6.13
CA ALA A 116 -5.62 2.20 -7.16
C ALA A 116 -6.32 1.96 -8.50
N ARG A 117 -5.57 1.92 -9.61
CA ARG A 117 -6.16 1.56 -10.92
C ARG A 117 -6.36 0.06 -11.04
N GLU A 118 -5.42 -0.70 -10.51
CA GLU A 118 -5.46 -2.15 -10.49
C GLU A 118 -5.08 -2.67 -9.11
N VAL A 119 -5.87 -3.62 -8.60
CA VAL A 119 -5.61 -4.27 -7.32
C VAL A 119 -5.63 -5.78 -7.51
N ARG A 120 -4.59 -6.44 -7.06
CA ARG A 120 -4.38 -7.89 -7.13
C ARG A 120 -4.14 -8.42 -5.73
N GLY A 121 -4.53 -9.67 -5.44
CA GLY A 121 -4.18 -10.30 -4.17
C GLY A 121 -5.07 -11.48 -3.80
N GLU A 122 -4.50 -12.42 -3.03
CA GLU A 122 -5.23 -13.58 -2.53
C GLU A 122 -6.19 -13.22 -1.37
N ARG A 123 -5.85 -12.19 -0.60
CA ARG A 123 -6.64 -11.69 0.53
C ARG A 123 -6.43 -10.18 0.71
N ILE A 124 -7.48 -9.42 0.46
CA ILE A 124 -7.47 -7.96 0.55
C ILE A 124 -8.36 -7.55 1.73
N GLU A 125 -7.75 -7.09 2.82
CA GLU A 125 -8.48 -6.59 3.99
C GLU A 125 -8.34 -5.07 4.04
N SER A 126 -9.31 -4.38 3.43
CA SER A 126 -9.38 -2.92 3.38
C SER A 126 -10.65 -2.37 3.99
N LEU A 127 -10.59 -1.24 4.72
CA LEU A 127 -11.81 -0.57 5.20
C LEU A 127 -12.58 0.09 4.05
N ILE A 128 -11.88 0.83 3.17
CA ILE A 128 -12.45 1.44 1.96
C ILE A 128 -11.52 1.19 0.78
N LEU A 129 -12.08 0.70 -0.33
CA LEU A 129 -11.37 0.39 -1.56
C LEU A 129 -12.01 1.09 -2.75
N PHE A 130 -11.22 1.92 -3.43
CA PHE A 130 -11.55 2.53 -4.71
C PHE A 130 -10.63 1.96 -5.78
N SER A 131 -11.15 1.03 -6.58
CA SER A 131 -10.43 0.53 -7.76
C SER A 131 -11.40 0.15 -8.88
N PRO A 132 -11.16 0.57 -10.14
CA PRO A 132 -11.94 0.14 -11.28
C PRO A 132 -11.65 -1.33 -11.67
N LYS A 133 -10.50 -1.89 -11.26
CA LYS A 133 -10.09 -3.25 -11.61
C LYS A 133 -9.52 -3.99 -10.40
N VAL A 134 -10.16 -5.09 -10.02
CA VAL A 134 -9.72 -5.96 -8.92
C VAL A 134 -9.64 -7.41 -9.41
N GLU A 135 -8.45 -8.01 -9.35
CA GLU A 135 -8.19 -9.39 -9.75
C GLU A 135 -7.65 -10.20 -8.56
N GLY A 136 -8.51 -11.01 -7.92
CA GLY A 136 -8.12 -11.80 -6.76
C GLY A 136 -9.32 -12.34 -5.96
N ASN A 137 -9.07 -13.17 -4.96
CA ASN A 137 -10.10 -13.59 -4.00
C ASN A 137 -10.31 -12.46 -2.98
N VAL A 138 -11.20 -11.52 -3.31
CA VAL A 138 -11.47 -10.36 -2.46
C VAL A 138 -12.36 -10.78 -1.29
N SER A 139 -11.83 -10.85 -0.07
CA SER A 139 -12.65 -10.91 1.14
C SER A 139 -13.00 -9.50 1.62
N THR A 140 -13.74 -8.75 0.80
CA THR A 140 -14.34 -7.50 1.25
C THR A 140 -15.47 -7.84 2.21
N VAL A 141 -15.56 -7.15 3.35
CA VAL A 141 -16.74 -7.21 4.24
C VAL A 141 -18.06 -6.90 3.50
N MET A 142 -17.98 -6.30 2.30
CA MET A 142 -19.09 -6.14 1.35
C MET A 142 -18.63 -6.48 -0.09
N ASP A 143 -18.68 -7.77 -0.46
CA ASP A 143 -18.47 -8.21 -1.85
C ASP A 143 -19.68 -7.83 -2.73
N THR A 144 -19.49 -7.61 -4.03
CA THR A 144 -20.58 -7.33 -4.98
C THR A 144 -21.61 -8.45 -4.98
N ARG A 145 -21.17 -9.71 -4.83
CA ARG A 145 -22.09 -10.85 -4.70
C ARG A 145 -22.91 -10.78 -3.41
N SER A 146 -22.26 -10.50 -2.29
CA SER A 146 -22.91 -10.35 -0.98
C SER A 146 -23.84 -9.13 -0.93
N ALA A 147 -23.47 -8.02 -1.58
CA ALA A 147 -24.29 -6.82 -1.70
C ALA A 147 -25.55 -7.07 -2.55
N LEU A 148 -25.42 -7.82 -3.65
CA LEU A 148 -26.53 -8.20 -4.51
C LEU A 148 -27.50 -9.13 -3.76
N ILE A 149 -26.98 -10.12 -3.02
CA ILE A 149 -27.78 -11.01 -2.18
C ILE A 149 -28.45 -10.25 -1.03
N ALA A 150 -27.73 -9.38 -0.32
CA ALA A 150 -28.30 -8.55 0.74
C ALA A 150 -29.39 -7.61 0.21
N GLY A 151 -29.17 -7.00 -0.95
CA GLY A 151 -30.15 -6.17 -1.64
C GLY A 151 -31.40 -6.96 -2.06
N LEU A 152 -31.23 -8.17 -2.60
CA LEU A 152 -32.35 -9.05 -2.96
C LEU A 152 -33.13 -9.51 -1.73
N VAL A 153 -32.46 -9.95 -0.67
CA VAL A 153 -33.10 -10.41 0.57
C VAL A 153 -33.81 -9.25 1.28
N GLY A 154 -33.15 -8.09 1.41
CA GLY A 154 -33.73 -6.89 2.01
C GLY A 154 -34.90 -6.35 1.20
N GLY A 155 -34.75 -6.29 -0.13
CA GLY A 155 -35.81 -5.85 -1.04
C GLY A 155 -37.02 -6.77 -1.04
N LEU A 156 -36.81 -8.09 -1.02
CA LEU A 156 -37.89 -9.08 -0.92
C LEU A 156 -38.64 -8.94 0.41
N PHE A 157 -37.91 -8.84 1.52
CA PHE A 157 -38.52 -8.68 2.84
C PHE A 157 -39.32 -7.39 2.95
N ALA A 158 -38.76 -6.27 2.51
CA ALA A 158 -39.45 -4.97 2.46
C ALA A 158 -40.68 -5.02 1.54
N GLY A 159 -40.57 -5.64 0.37
CA GLY A 159 -41.68 -5.81 -0.57
C GLY A 159 -42.83 -6.63 0.00
N ILE A 160 -42.53 -7.75 0.68
CA ILE A 160 -43.52 -8.58 1.35
C ILE A 160 -44.19 -7.81 2.50
N MET A 161 -43.41 -7.10 3.34
CA MET A 161 -43.95 -6.26 4.41
C MET A 161 -44.87 -5.16 3.88
N LEU A 162 -44.51 -4.51 2.76
CA LEU A 162 -45.33 -3.48 2.14
C LEU A 162 -46.63 -4.06 1.59
N LEU A 163 -46.57 -5.21 0.90
CA LEU A 163 -47.77 -5.91 0.40
C LEU A 163 -48.71 -6.34 1.54
N LEU A 164 -48.16 -6.90 2.62
CA LEU A 164 -48.93 -7.28 3.81
C LEU A 164 -49.52 -6.06 4.51
N GLY A 165 -48.74 -4.99 4.67
CA GLY A 165 -49.23 -3.72 5.21
C GLY A 165 -50.35 -3.14 4.35
N ARG A 166 -50.20 -3.15 3.03
CA ARG A 166 -51.25 -2.70 2.10
C ARG A 166 -52.49 -3.58 2.15
N MET A 167 -52.36 -4.89 2.35
CA MET A 167 -53.51 -5.80 2.47
C MET A 167 -54.26 -5.64 3.79
N LEU A 168 -53.53 -5.45 4.90
CA LEU A 168 -54.09 -5.31 6.25
C LEU A 168 -54.65 -3.90 6.51
N PHE A 169 -54.03 -2.86 5.95
CA PHE A 169 -54.41 -1.45 6.18
C PHE A 169 -55.09 -0.78 4.98
N GLY A 170 -55.16 -1.42 3.81
CA GLY A 170 -55.74 -0.86 2.57
C GLY A 170 -57.24 -1.12 2.36
N ARG A 171 -57.95 -1.65 3.37
CA ARG A 171 -59.41 -1.69 3.39
C ARG A 171 -59.94 -0.65 4.37
N LYS A 172 -60.10 0.58 3.89
CA LYS A 172 -61.04 1.58 4.39
C LYS A 172 -61.71 2.23 3.20
#